data_AF-A0A6B1E9B5-F1
#
_entry.id   AF-A0A6B1E9B5-F1
#
_cell.length_a   1.000
_cell.length_b   1.000
_cell.length_c   1.000
_cell.angle_alpha   90.00
_cell.angle_beta   90.00
_cell.angle_gamma   90.00
#
_symmetry.space_group_name_H-M   'P 1'
#
loop_
_entity.id
_entity.type
_entity.pdbx_description
1 polymer ?
#
loop_
_entity_poly.entity_id
_entity_poly.type
_entity_poly.pdbx_seq_one_letter_code
_entity_poly.pdbx_strand_id
1 'polypeptide(L)'
;MHKQRVTVTVDEPLLDAATSAVREGRARSVSEWIGEAMAQRRDRDERLAVLSRLVAEYEAERGFITDDEIAEQAQRDRDAAASHRAAARRAG
;
A
#
# COMPACT_ATOMS: atom_id res chain seq x y z
N MET A 1 -15.62 -11.78 17.77
CA MET A 1 -16.01 -10.80 16.73
C MET A 1 -17.39 -11.15 16.23
N HIS A 2 -18.32 -10.20 16.25
CA HIS A 2 -19.65 -10.38 15.66
C HIS A 2 -19.60 -9.98 14.18
N LYS A 3 -20.09 -10.86 13.31
CA LYS A 3 -20.25 -10.57 11.88
C LYS A 3 -21.67 -10.08 11.67
N GLN A 4 -21.83 -8.93 11.03
CA GLN A 4 -23.13 -8.39 10.63
C GLN A 4 -23.38 -8.72 9.16
N ARG A 5 -24.61 -9.16 8.85
CA ARG A 5 -25.00 -9.45 7.47
C ARG A 5 -25.39 -8.15 6.77
N VAL A 6 -24.81 -7.93 5.59
CA VAL A 6 -25.07 -6.77 4.74
C VAL A 6 -25.38 -7.27 3.33
N THR A 7 -26.42 -6.71 2.70
CA THR A 7 -26.73 -6.95 1.28
C THR A 7 -26.15 -5.80 0.48
N VAL A 8 -25.35 -6.11 -0.55
CA VAL A 8 -24.71 -5.12 -1.43
C VAL A 8 -24.91 -5.52 -2.89
N THR A 9 -25.07 -4.53 -3.75
CA THR A 9 -24.99 -4.73 -5.20
C THR A 9 -23.54 -4.57 -5.63
N VAL A 10 -23.05 -5.51 -6.44
CA VAL A 10 -21.69 -5.51 -6.97
C VAL A 10 -21.75 -5.68 -8.48
N ASP A 11 -20.72 -5.17 -9.16
CA ASP A 11 -20.58 -5.40 -10.59
C ASP A 11 -20.35 -6.89 -10.89
N GLU A 12 -20.90 -7.37 -11.99
CA GLU A 12 -20.79 -8.77 -12.41
C GLU A 12 -19.33 -9.26 -12.48
N PRO A 13 -18.36 -8.51 -13.05
CA PRO A 13 -16.97 -8.93 -13.07
C PRO A 13 -16.35 -9.11 -11.67
N LEU A 14 -16.81 -8.35 -10.68
CA LEU A 14 -16.32 -8.46 -9.30
C LEU A 14 -16.84 -9.74 -8.65
N LEU A 15 -18.09 -10.10 -8.90
CA LEU A 15 -18.68 -11.34 -8.43
C LEU A 15 -18.01 -12.56 -9.07
N ASP A 16 -17.68 -12.48 -10.35
CA ASP A 16 -16.94 -13.53 -11.07
C ASP A 16 -15.54 -13.75 -10.47
N ALA A 17 -14.81 -12.65 -10.21
CA ALA A 17 -13.49 -12.72 -9.58
C ALA A 17 -13.55 -13.36 -8.19
N ALA A 18 -14.53 -12.99 -7.36
CA ALA A 18 -14.75 -13.56 -6.04
C ALA A 18 -15.11 -15.06 -6.14
N THR A 19 -15.97 -15.43 -7.09
CA THR A 19 -16.38 -16.82 -7.31
C THR A 19 -15.22 -17.68 -7.78
N SER A 20 -14.38 -17.18 -8.70
CA SER A 20 -13.15 -17.87 -9.14
C SER A 20 -12.19 -18.08 -7.96
N ALA A 21 -12.02 -17.08 -7.10
CA ALA A 21 -11.19 -17.18 -5.91
C ALA A 21 -11.64 -18.29 -4.96
N VAL A 22 -12.96 -18.47 -4.80
CA VAL A 22 -13.52 -19.55 -3.99
C VAL A 22 -13.30 -20.91 -4.65
N ARG A 23 -13.55 -21.01 -5.96
CA ARG A 23 -13.35 -22.26 -6.73
C ARG A 23 -11.89 -22.73 -6.72
N GLU A 24 -10.95 -21.80 -6.77
CA GLU A 24 -9.51 -22.07 -6.70
C GLU A 24 -9.01 -22.32 -5.26
N GLY A 25 -9.89 -22.24 -4.26
CA GLY A 25 -9.53 -22.47 -2.86
C GLY A 25 -8.73 -21.32 -2.22
N ARG A 26 -8.62 -20.17 -2.89
CA ARG A 26 -7.97 -18.96 -2.35
C ARG A 26 -8.80 -18.30 -1.24
N ALA A 27 -10.10 -18.53 -1.21
CA ALA A 27 -11.00 -18.11 -0.14
C ALA A 27 -12.06 -19.20 0.12
N ARG A 28 -12.59 -19.30 1.34
CA ARG A 28 -13.62 -20.31 1.68
C ARG A 28 -15.03 -19.84 1.31
N SER A 29 -15.22 -18.55 1.08
CA SER A 29 -16.50 -17.97 0.66
C SER A 29 -16.32 -16.58 0.03
N VAL A 30 -17.33 -16.10 -0.70
CA VAL A 30 -17.37 -14.73 -1.23
C VAL A 30 -17.31 -13.70 -0.10
N SER A 31 -18.01 -13.94 1.02
CA SER A 31 -17.97 -13.04 2.17
C SER A 31 -16.59 -12.96 2.83
N GLU A 32 -15.82 -14.06 2.82
CA GLU A 32 -14.44 -14.04 3.28
C GLU A 32 -13.56 -13.24 2.33
N TRP A 33 -13.68 -13.48 1.02
CA TRP A 33 -12.90 -12.76 0.00
C TRP A 33 -13.14 -11.24 0.05
N ILE A 34 -14.41 -10.81 0.16
CA ILE A 34 -14.78 -9.40 0.32
C ILE A 34 -14.26 -8.86 1.66
N GLY A 35 -14.42 -9.63 2.74
CA GLY A 35 -13.96 -9.23 4.07
C GLY A 35 -12.45 -8.99 4.12
N GLU A 36 -11.67 -9.84 3.46
CA GLU A 36 -10.23 -9.68 3.33
C GLU A 36 -9.86 -8.44 2.52
N ALA A 37 -10.50 -8.22 1.36
CA ALA A 37 -10.29 -7.03 0.55
C ALA A 37 -10.62 -5.73 1.32
N MET A 38 -11.70 -5.74 2.11
CA MET A 38 -12.07 -4.62 2.96
C MET A 38 -11.05 -4.38 4.08
N ALA A 39 -10.55 -5.43 4.72
CA ALA A 39 -9.52 -5.32 5.75
C ALA A 39 -8.22 -4.75 5.16
N GLN A 40 -7.76 -5.27 4.02
CA GLN A 40 -6.58 -4.76 3.32
C GLN A 40 -6.72 -3.28 2.95
N ARG A 41 -7.91 -2.89 2.44
CA ARG A 41 -8.19 -1.49 2.12
C ARG A 41 -8.15 -0.60 3.37
N ARG A 42 -8.81 -1.01 4.45
CA ARG A 42 -8.82 -0.26 5.72
C ARG A 42 -7.40 -0.05 6.24
N ASP A 43 -6.62 -1.12 6.32
CA ASP A 43 -5.25 -1.05 6.84
C ASP A 43 -4.35 -0.15 5.97
N ARG A 44 -4.54 -0.16 4.64
CA ARG A 44 -3.87 0.76 3.71
C ARG A 44 -4.28 2.21 3.96
N ASP A 45 -5.58 2.46 4.06
CA ASP A 45 -6.13 3.81 4.21
C ASP A 45 -5.71 4.40 5.58
N GLU A 46 -5.66 3.60 6.64
CA GLU A 46 -5.12 3.98 7.96
C GLU A 46 -3.63 4.37 7.88
N ARG A 47 -2.81 3.56 7.19
CA ARG A 47 -1.38 3.86 7.01
C ARG A 47 -1.16 5.15 6.21
N LEU A 48 -1.93 5.36 5.14
CA LEU A 48 -1.85 6.57 4.33
C LEU A 48 -2.28 7.81 5.12
N ALA A 49 -3.32 7.69 5.96
CA ALA A 49 -3.74 8.79 6.82
C ALA A 49 -2.65 9.17 7.83
N VAL A 50 -1.97 8.18 8.43
CA VAL A 50 -0.83 8.44 9.33
C VAL A 50 0.32 9.09 8.58
N LEU A 51 0.69 8.59 7.39
CA LEU A 51 1.78 9.15 6.61
C LEU A 51 1.49 10.59 6.18
N SER A 52 0.26 10.85 5.72
CA SER A 52 -0.20 12.20 5.36
C SER A 52 -0.11 13.16 6.54
N ARG A 53 -0.52 12.73 7.73
CA ARG A 53 -0.38 13.51 8.95
C ARG A 53 1.09 13.85 9.27
N LEU A 54 1.98 12.86 9.19
CA LEU A 54 3.41 13.07 9.47
C LEU A 54 4.06 14.04 8.48
N VAL A 55 3.70 13.95 7.20
CA VAL A 55 4.15 14.91 6.18
C VAL A 55 3.66 16.31 6.53
N ALA A 56 2.38 16.47 6.84
CA ALA A 56 1.82 17.78 7.19
C ALA A 56 2.47 18.39 8.45
N GLU A 57 2.76 17.57 9.48
CA GLU A 57 3.48 18.01 10.68
C GLU A 57 4.91 18.47 10.32
N TYR A 58 5.63 17.74 9.48
CA TYR A 58 6.96 18.13 9.01
C TYR A 58 6.92 19.44 8.21
N GLU A 59 5.98 19.57 7.26
CA GLU A 59 5.87 20.75 6.40
C GLU A 59 5.50 22.01 7.18
N ALA A 60 4.68 21.86 8.24
CA ALA A 60 4.36 22.96 9.15
C ALA A 60 5.61 23.48 9.89
N GLU A 61 6.56 22.61 10.21
CA GLU A 61 7.81 22.97 10.90
C GLU A 61 8.93 23.44 9.95
N ARG A 62 8.98 22.89 8.74
CA ARG A 62 10.16 22.96 7.85
C ARG A 62 9.89 23.64 6.51
N GLY A 63 8.63 23.91 6.18
CA GLY A 63 8.21 24.33 4.85
C GLY A 63 7.82 23.13 3.97
N PHE A 64 7.10 23.42 2.88
CA PHE A 64 6.60 22.41 1.95
C PHE A 64 7.73 21.63 1.29
N ILE A 65 7.51 20.33 1.14
CA ILE A 65 8.40 19.48 0.35
C ILE A 65 8.04 19.70 -1.14
N THR A 66 9.00 20.18 -1.91
CA THR A 66 8.80 20.43 -3.36
C THR A 66 9.15 19.20 -4.21
N ASP A 67 8.57 19.14 -5.41
CA ASP A 67 8.87 18.07 -6.38
C ASP A 67 10.37 18.03 -6.76
N ASP A 68 11.00 19.20 -6.85
CA ASP A 68 12.44 19.32 -7.13
C ASP A 68 13.28 18.74 -6.00
N GLU A 69 12.95 19.04 -4.74
CA GLU A 69 13.63 18.45 -3.57
C GLU A 69 13.48 16.93 -3.51
N ILE A 70 12.29 16.40 -3.87
CA ILE A 70 12.06 14.96 -3.98
C ILE A 70 12.94 14.35 -5.08
N ALA A 71 13.02 14.99 -6.25
CA ALA A 71 13.84 14.52 -7.36
C ALA A 71 15.34 14.53 -7.02
N GLU A 72 15.81 15.59 -6.37
CA GLU A 72 17.20 15.72 -5.89
C GLU A 72 17.52 14.65 -4.84
N GLN A 73 16.61 14.41 -3.89
CA GLN A 73 16.78 13.37 -2.89
C GLN A 73 16.82 11.97 -3.53
N ALA A 74 15.91 11.67 -4.47
CA ALA A 74 15.91 10.41 -5.19
C ALA A 74 17.20 10.20 -6.00
N GLN A 75 17.78 11.27 -6.55
CA GLN A 75 19.07 11.19 -7.22
C GLN A 75 20.20 10.86 -6.23
N ARG A 76 20.27 11.55 -5.09
CA ARG A 76 21.24 11.28 -4.02
C ARG A 76 21.15 9.84 -3.51
N ASP A 77 19.94 9.33 -3.33
CA ASP A 77 19.71 7.95 -2.89
C ASP A 77 20.24 6.93 -3.91
N ARG A 78 20.06 7.18 -5.22
CA ARG A 78 20.60 6.33 -6.28
C ARG A 78 22.14 6.34 -6.29
N ASP A 79 22.75 7.50 -6.11
CA ASP A 79 24.20 7.66 -6.11
C ASP A 79 24.84 6.99 -4.89
N ALA A 80 24.21 7.10 -3.71
CA ALA A 80 24.61 6.38 -2.51
C ALA A 80 24.51 4.86 -2.73
N ALA A 81 23.39 4.37 -3.24
CA ALA A 81 23.19 2.94 -3.53
C ALA A 81 24.18 2.40 -4.57
N ALA A 82 24.57 3.19 -5.57
CA ALA A 82 25.63 2.83 -6.52
C ALA A 82 26.99 2.73 -5.84
N SER A 83 27.32 3.69 -4.98
CA SER A 83 28.58 3.74 -4.23
C SER A 83 28.74 2.52 -3.31
N HIS A 84 27.69 2.15 -2.57
CA HIS A 84 27.69 0.95 -1.72
C HIS A 84 27.87 -0.34 -2.52
N ARG A 85 27.21 -0.48 -3.67
CA ARG A 85 27.38 -1.64 -4.55
C ARG A 85 28.80 -1.73 -5.12
N ALA A 86 29.39 -0.60 -5.50
CA ALA A 86 30.76 -0.56 -5.98
C ALA A 86 31.78 -0.93 -4.89
N ALA A 87 31.57 -0.46 -3.65
CA ALA A 87 32.39 -0.82 -2.51
C ALA A 87 32.29 -2.32 -2.19
N ALA A 88 31.09 -2.89 -2.18
CA ALA A 88 30.87 -4.32 -1.95
C ALA A 88 31.56 -5.20 -3.02
N ARG A 89 31.55 -4.78 -4.29
CA ARG A 89 32.24 -5.49 -5.38
C ARG A 89 33.76 -5.44 -5.30
N ARG A 90 34.36 -4.47 -4.61
CA ARG A 90 35.81 -4.36 -4.44
C ARG A 90 36.32 -5.11 -3.20
N ALA A 91 35.43 -5.45 -2.28
CA ALA A 91 35.75 -6.10 -1.01
C ALA A 91 35.60 -7.64 -1.03
N GLY A 92 35.10 -8.21 -2.13
CA GLY A 92 35.06 -9.65 -2.41
C GLY A 92 35.96 -10.00 -3.57
#